data_AF-A0A963EMS1-F1
#
_entry.id   AF-A0A963EMS1-F1
#
_cell.length_a   1.000
_cell.length_b   1.000
_cell.length_c   1.000
_cell.angle_alpha   90.00
_cell.angle_beta   90.00
_cell.angle_gamma   90.00
#
_symmetry.space_group_name_H-M   'P 1'
#
loop_
_entity.id
_entity.type
_entity.pdbx_description
1 polymer ?
#
loop_
_entity_poly.entity_id
_entity_poly.type
_entity_poly.pdbx_seq_one_letter_code
_entity_poly.pdbx_strand_id
1 'polypeptide(L)' 'MINSVLKTVFGTRNSRELKRMGKVVRQVNALAEATAALDDTALAAKSVEFRQRLADGESIDKVLPEAFAVVRE' A
#
# COMPACT_ATOMS: atom_id res chain seq x y z
N MET A 1 -1.59 -35.69 -12.37
CA MET A 1 -0.23 -35.12 -12.23
C MET A 1 0.01 -33.86 -13.07
N ILE A 2 -0.59 -33.70 -14.26
CA ILE A 2 -0.40 -32.49 -15.11
C ILE A 2 -1.00 -31.21 -14.47
N ASN A 3 -2.15 -31.31 -13.79
CA ASN A 3 -2.82 -30.16 -13.15
C ASN A 3 -2.05 -29.54 -11.96
N SER A 4 -1.20 -30.30 -11.25
CA SER A 4 -0.40 -29.73 -10.15
C SER A 4 0.78 -28.93 -10.69
N VAL A 5 1.43 -29.41 -11.75
CA VAL A 5 2.53 -28.70 -12.42
C VAL A 5 2.05 -27.37 -13.01
N LEU A 6 0.87 -27.35 -13.64
CA LEU A 6 0.26 -26.12 -14.15
C LEU A 6 -0.06 -25.10 -13.03
N LYS A 7 -0.55 -25.54 -11.86
CA LYS A 7 -0.79 -24.65 -10.71
C LYS A 7 0.51 -24.09 -10.12
N THR A 8 1.60 -24.84 -10.14
CA THR A 8 2.91 -24.38 -9.65
C THR A 8 3.53 -23.36 -10.60
N VAL A 9 3.37 -23.54 -11.92
CA VAL A 9 3.91 -22.63 -12.95
C VAL A 9 3.10 -21.33 -13.08
N PHE A 10 1.76 -21.41 -13.11
CA PHE A 10 0.88 -20.23 -13.24
C PHE A 10 0.47 -19.59 -11.91
N GLY A 11 0.80 -20.25 -10.79
CA GLY A 11 0.39 -19.86 -9.46
C GLY A 11 -1.10 -20.09 -9.18
N THR A 12 -1.44 -20.11 -7.90
CA THR A 12 -2.84 -20.12 -7.44
C THR A 12 -3.41 -18.70 -7.40
N ARG A 13 -4.74 -18.57 -7.36
CA ARG A 13 -5.41 -17.27 -7.13
C ARG A 13 -4.86 -16.59 -5.87
N ASN A 14 -4.70 -17.34 -4.78
CA ASN A 14 -4.13 -16.83 -3.53
C ASN A 14 -2.69 -16.32 -3.72
N SER A 15 -1.83 -17.07 -4.43
CA SER A 15 -0.45 -16.61 -4.69
C SER A 15 -0.38 -15.33 -5.52
N ARG A 16 -1.34 -15.12 -6.44
CA ARG A 16 -1.43 -13.88 -7.21
C ARG A 16 -1.89 -12.71 -6.33
N GLU A 17 -2.82 -12.96 -5.41
CA GLU A 17 -3.27 -11.95 -4.45
C GLU A 17 -2.15 -11.52 -3.51
N LEU A 18 -1.44 -12.48 -2.90
CA LEU A 18 -0.28 -12.21 -2.06
C LEU A 18 0.80 -11.42 -2.82
N LYS A 19 1.05 -11.74 -4.10
CA LYS A 19 1.97 -10.96 -4.93
C LYS A 19 1.50 -9.51 -5.15
N ARG A 20 0.19 -9.27 -5.29
CA ARG A 20 -0.38 -7.90 -5.40
C ARG A 20 -0.22 -7.14 -4.10
N MET A 21 -0.65 -7.73 -2.97
CA MET A 21 -0.48 -7.13 -1.65
C MET A 21 0.99 -6.85 -1.34
N GLY A 22 1.89 -7.76 -1.69
CA GLY A 22 3.33 -7.57 -1.50
C GLY A 22 3.92 -6.39 -2.29
N LYS A 23 3.32 -5.97 -3.41
CA LYS A 23 3.73 -4.73 -4.10
C LYS A 23 3.39 -3.51 -3.25
N VAL A 24 2.18 -3.47 -2.71
CA VAL A 24 1.72 -2.38 -1.83
C VAL A 24 2.58 -2.32 -0.57
N VAL A 25 2.84 -3.45 0.09
CA VAL A 25 3.72 -3.52 1.28
C VAL A 25 5.11 -2.94 1.00
N ARG A 26 5.69 -3.22 -0.17
CA ARG A 26 6.98 -2.61 -0.56
C ARG A 26 6.89 -1.10 -0.72
N GLN A 27 5.80 -0.58 -1.28
CA GLN A 27 5.58 0.86 -1.40
C GLN A 27 5.42 1.52 -0.02
N VAL A 28 4.63 0.93 0.88
CA VAL A 28 4.48 1.42 2.26
C VAL A 28 5.84 1.46 2.97
N ASN A 29 6.61 0.37 2.89
CA ASN A 29 7.91 0.30 3.56
C ASN A 29 8.94 1.27 2.98
N ALA A 30 8.84 1.62 1.69
CA ALA A 30 9.71 2.64 1.10
C ALA A 30 9.42 4.05 1.64
N LEU A 31 8.23 4.30 2.18
CA LEU A 31 7.84 5.56 2.80
C LEU A 31 8.19 5.64 4.29
N ALA A 32 8.64 4.53 4.88
CA ALA A 32 8.88 4.39 6.32
C ALA A 32 9.78 5.49 6.90
N GLU A 33 10.93 5.74 6.28
CA GLU A 33 11.91 6.70 6.76
C GLU A 33 11.39 8.14 6.68
N ALA A 34 10.68 8.47 5.59
CA ALA A 34 10.10 9.79 5.41
C ALA A 34 8.96 10.07 6.40
N THR A 35 8.13 9.05 6.71
CA THR A 35 7.05 9.18 7.67
C THR A 35 7.54 9.24 9.11
N ALA A 36 8.56 8.43 9.47
CA ALA A 36 9.15 8.45 10.81
C ALA A 36 9.87 9.77 11.16
N ALA A 37 10.21 10.58 10.16
CA ALA A 37 10.79 11.90 10.36
C ALA A 37 9.73 13.00 10.67
N LEU A 38 8.43 12.68 10.57
CA LEU A 38 7.35 13.62 10.84
C LEU A 38 7.03 13.70 12.34
N ASP A 39 6.64 14.88 12.80
CA ASP A 39 6.09 15.06 14.14
C ASP A 39 4.57 14.82 14.17
N ASP A 40 3.98 14.79 15.38
CA ASP A 40 2.55 14.57 15.58
C ASP A 40 1.67 15.55 14.79
N THR A 41 2.11 16.80 14.65
CA THR A 41 1.34 17.82 13.93
C THR A 41 1.37 17.58 12.43
N ALA A 42 2.51 17.18 11.89
CA ALA A 42 2.70 16.82 10.50
C ALA A 42 1.97 15.52 10.15
N LEU A 43 1.99 14.52 11.03
CA LEU A 43 1.20 13.29 10.87
C LEU A 43 -0.30 13.58 10.85
N ALA A 44 -0.80 14.46 11.73
CA ALA A 44 -2.20 14.89 11.71
C ALA A 44 -2.55 15.65 10.42
N ALA A 45 -1.65 16.51 9.92
CA ALA A 45 -1.85 17.26 8.70
C ALA A 45 -2.02 16.37 7.45
N LYS A 46 -1.36 15.20 7.41
CA LYS A 46 -1.53 14.21 6.32
C LYS A 46 -2.98 13.76 6.14
N SER A 47 -3.77 13.67 7.22
CA SER A 47 -5.19 13.34 7.12
C SER A 47 -6.03 14.42 6.41
N VAL A 48 -5.61 15.69 6.49
CA VAL A 48 -6.25 16.79 5.74
C VAL A 48 -5.82 16.71 4.28
N GLU A 49 -4.53 16.50 4.02
CA GLU A 49 -3.97 16.35 2.67
C GLU A 49 -4.65 15.22 1.87
N PHE A 50 -4.80 14.03 2.48
CA PHE A 50 -5.45 12.89 1.82
C PHE A 50 -6.91 13.16 1.50
N ARG A 51 -7.65 13.81 2.39
CA ARG A 51 -9.06 14.18 2.13
C ARG A 51 -9.17 15.14 0.96
N GLN A 52 -8.27 16.12 0.88
CA GLN A 52 -8.24 17.07 -0.24
C GLN A 52 -7.94 16.35 -1.56
N ARG A 53 -6.89 15.52 -1.58
CA ARG A 53 -6.51 14.74 -2.77
C ARG A 53 -7.63 13.83 -3.30
N LEU A 54 -8.37 13.19 -2.39
CA LEU A 54 -9.53 12.38 -2.76
C LEU A 54 -10.69 13.25 -3.30
N ALA A 55 -10.92 14.43 -2.71
CA ALA A 55 -11.91 15.38 -3.21
C ALA A 55 -11.55 15.92 -4.60
N ASP A 56 -10.25 16.06 -4.89
CA ASP A 56 -9.72 16.47 -6.19
C ASP A 56 -9.76 15.32 -7.24
N GLY A 57 -10.27 14.15 -6.86
CA GLY A 57 -10.51 13.01 -7.76
C GLY A 57 -9.36 12.01 -7.82
N GLU A 58 -8.37 12.09 -6.92
CA GLU A 58 -7.38 11.03 -6.79
C GLU A 58 -8.05 9.73 -6.29
N SER A 59 -7.63 8.58 -6.83
CA SER A 59 -8.20 7.30 -6.40
C SER A 59 -7.64 6.87 -5.05
N ILE A 60 -8.48 6.19 -4.26
CA ILE A 60 -8.08 5.62 -2.96
C ILE A 60 -6.84 4.74 -3.12
N ASP A 61 -6.73 3.95 -4.19
CA ASP A 61 -5.59 3.08 -4.44
C ASP A 61 -4.24 3.82 -4.54
N LYS A 62 -4.24 5.09 -4.97
CA LYS A 62 -3.02 5.90 -5.06
C LYS A 62 -2.58 6.45 -3.71
N VAL A 63 -3.55 6.80 -2.85
CA VAL A 63 -3.29 7.33 -1.51
C VAL A 63 -2.97 6.20 -0.51
N LEU A 64 -3.47 4.99 -0.79
CA LEU A 64 -3.40 3.84 0.12
C LEU A 64 -1.99 3.54 0.66
N PRO A 65 -0.90 3.48 -0.14
CA PRO A 65 0.43 3.21 0.41
C PRO A 65 0.92 4.28 1.39
N GLU A 66 0.65 5.55 1.11
CA GLU A 66 1.07 6.67 1.96
C GLU A 66 0.23 6.74 3.23
N ALA A 67 -1.08 6.56 3.13
CA ALA A 67 -1.98 6.50 4.28
C ALA A 67 -1.62 5.34 5.24
N PHE A 68 -1.26 4.17 4.70
CA PHE A 68 -0.80 3.05 5.51
C PHE A 68 0.54 3.31 6.18
N ALA A 69 1.45 4.05 5.53
CA ALA A 69 2.71 4.45 6.16
C ALA A 69 2.45 5.39 7.35
N VAL A 70 1.58 6.39 7.17
CA VAL A 70 1.19 7.35 8.23
C VAL A 70 0.51 6.68 9.42
N VAL A 71 -0.38 5.71 9.20
CA VAL A 71 -1.09 5.01 10.30
C VAL A 71 -0.18 4.02 11.05
N ARG A 72 0.91 3.57 10.43
CA ARG A 72 1.85 2.63 11.05
C ARG A 72 2.78 3.32 12.06
N GLU A 73 3.03 4.61 11.87
CA GLU A 73 3.84 5.46 12.76
C GLU A 73 3.02 5.94 13.95
#